data_AF-A0A8H7VAI0-F1
#
_entry.id   AF-A0A8H7VAI0-F1
#
_cell.length_a   1.000
_cell.length_b   1.000
_cell.length_c   1.000
_cell.angle_alpha   90.00
_cell.angle_beta   90.00
_cell.angle_gamma   90.00
#
_symmetry.space_group_name_H-M   'P 1'
#
loop_
_entity.id
_entity.type
_entity.pdbx_description
1 polymer ?
#
loop_
_entity_poly.entity_id
_entity_poly.type
_entity_poly.pdbx_seq_one_letter_code
_entity_poly.pdbx_strand_id
1 'polypeptide(L)'
;MVPSRSPFRIRDSQLKKQPNNDRWSFTMELVNMWNIKPHHDLYGIDTNKSQYHHLDTMFSSSHLLTQLLISQAILDSNDFKVLTFDKLDKLKKELLQIQDHLANISKNIQLESRIATISKSLENVNLKNSRNSVIYLQHQRQHNEHKIKFMSNQLENMKKREIEIKKIILQHTAGILNKGIHSIENQTLSQNDNNSVLNQVINRINKLYSAKIPSSISSSSTASSLDTLQKLFLLEKHLLSGKPSEKDMLKANQNKMQLLAIKLQKDQLMSKMIDMEILSTKLLSQISIFPQRQMALRMELMQYKSESLEIRIWEKKRQRNEDADNLSEAMTNHKNGNNGQLSTHAIKQRYQKQLEDQAKFYEDDLSKQNSLLQRNTQMHQHLKSTCNELVSEKSELDKLVQDKSRQIDQQDNEISRLNHELRNLRNPPSQQSAINNDPINIQFIEEEKRRLKQDFGKRESRWTSHTTVMEDRFDQLLDNFDKLTNSAIEFDSHRMRYDKKIENLHQNINNLEMELYDEKIKRIGYGTASKEAPTTVSLRKEFRLLVADIKKTHQHRMDSEADEIRRLQMQLQELQNTNTKSYKYQHSMATQT
;
A
#
# COMPACT_ATOMS: atom_id res chain seq x y z
N MET A 1 -9.33 31.08 60.39
CA MET A 1 -10.79 31.01 60.55
C MET A 1 -11.43 30.93 59.17
N VAL A 2 -12.22 29.88 58.97
CA VAL A 2 -13.05 29.51 57.79
C VAL A 2 -14.28 30.49 57.79
N PRO A 3 -15.14 30.67 56.74
CA PRO A 3 -15.44 29.64 55.74
C PRO A 3 -15.91 30.01 54.31
N SER A 4 -15.79 28.99 53.44
CA SER A 4 -16.74 28.47 52.42
C SER A 4 -17.47 29.41 51.43
N ARG A 5 -17.32 29.10 50.13
CA ARG A 5 -18.37 28.46 49.29
C ARG A 5 -17.90 28.21 47.85
N SER A 6 -17.96 26.94 47.46
CA SER A 6 -18.15 26.45 46.09
C SER A 6 -19.67 26.39 45.83
N PRO A 7 -20.16 26.69 44.61
CA PRO A 7 -20.50 25.60 43.69
C PRO A 7 -20.31 25.96 42.20
N PHE A 8 -19.91 24.98 41.39
CA PHE A 8 -20.48 24.63 40.07
C PHE A 8 -19.48 23.74 39.31
N ARG A 9 -19.59 22.44 39.60
CA ARG A 9 -18.94 21.36 38.87
C ARG A 9 -20.00 20.77 37.95
N ILE A 10 -20.11 21.28 36.72
CA ILE A 10 -20.97 20.67 35.71
C ILE A 10 -20.18 19.52 35.08
N ARG A 11 -20.62 18.29 35.40
CA ARG A 11 -20.28 17.06 34.69
C ARG A 11 -21.01 17.08 33.35
N ASP A 12 -20.29 17.24 32.26
CA ASP A 12 -20.75 16.80 30.94
C ASP A 12 -20.07 15.47 30.59
N SER A 13 -20.57 14.41 31.21
CA SER A 13 -20.38 13.03 30.76
C SER A 13 -21.43 12.71 29.70
N GLN A 14 -21.12 13.03 28.44
CA GLN A 14 -21.80 12.50 27.26
C GLN A 14 -20.76 11.72 26.43
N LEU A 15 -20.49 10.49 26.90
CA LEU A 15 -19.89 9.44 26.09
C LEU A 15 -20.80 9.19 24.88
N LYS A 16 -20.50 9.86 23.77
CA LYS A 16 -20.95 9.41 22.45
C LYS A 16 -20.33 8.04 22.23
N LYS A 17 -21.13 7.00 22.47
CA LYS A 17 -20.92 5.66 21.91
C LYS A 17 -20.68 5.85 20.41
N GLN A 18 -19.45 5.66 19.98
CA GLN A 18 -19.21 5.39 18.57
C GLN A 18 -19.97 4.10 18.24
N PRO A 19 -20.72 4.05 17.13
CA PRO A 19 -21.22 2.77 16.65
C PRO A 19 -20.00 1.92 16.32
N ASN A 20 -19.85 0.84 17.09
CA ASN A 20 -18.83 -0.18 16.87
C ASN A 20 -19.09 -0.76 15.47
N ASN A 21 -18.36 -0.24 14.49
CA ASN A 21 -18.44 -0.62 13.09
C ASN A 21 -17.55 -1.85 12.84
N ASP A 22 -17.59 -2.82 13.76
CA ASP A 22 -17.15 -4.21 13.53
C ASP A 22 -18.21 -4.91 12.66
N ARG A 23 -18.61 -4.26 11.58
CA ARG A 23 -19.37 -4.88 10.52
C ARG A 23 -18.35 -5.71 9.75
N TRP A 24 -18.14 -6.92 10.24
CA TRP A 24 -17.60 -8.06 9.50
C TRP A 24 -18.15 -7.97 8.07
N SER A 25 -17.38 -7.40 7.16
CA SER A 25 -17.82 -7.24 5.81
C SER A 25 -17.51 -8.57 5.13
N PHE A 26 -18.55 -9.38 4.96
CA PHE A 26 -18.55 -10.60 4.14
C PHE A 26 -17.84 -10.37 2.79
N THR A 27 -17.87 -9.13 2.28
CA THR A 27 -17.13 -8.69 1.10
C THR A 27 -15.60 -8.81 1.21
N MET A 28 -15.00 -8.63 2.39
CA MET A 28 -13.55 -8.74 2.58
C MET A 28 -13.11 -10.20 2.70
N GLU A 29 -13.95 -11.05 3.29
CA GLU A 29 -13.73 -12.49 3.36
C GLU A 29 -13.90 -13.15 1.98
N LEU A 30 -14.87 -12.70 1.17
CA LEU A 30 -15.02 -13.09 -0.23
C LEU A 30 -13.82 -12.69 -1.11
N VAL A 31 -13.28 -11.48 -0.90
CA VAL A 31 -12.07 -11.03 -1.62
C VAL A 31 -10.85 -11.87 -1.21
N ASN A 32 -10.74 -12.25 0.06
CA ASN A 32 -9.69 -13.15 0.52
C ASN A 32 -9.87 -14.58 -0.03
N MET A 33 -11.09 -15.11 -0.10
CA MET A 33 -11.36 -16.42 -0.72
C MET A 33 -11.08 -16.42 -2.23
N TRP A 34 -11.39 -15.33 -2.95
CA TRP A 34 -11.10 -15.21 -4.38
C TRP A 34 -9.60 -15.04 -4.68
N ASN A 35 -8.80 -14.55 -3.72
CA ASN A 35 -7.36 -14.38 -3.87
C ASN A 35 -6.54 -15.61 -3.44
N ILE A 36 -7.18 -16.68 -2.95
CA ILE A 36 -6.54 -17.98 -2.80
C ILE A 36 -6.34 -18.54 -4.21
N LYS A 37 -5.19 -18.23 -4.83
CA LYS A 37 -4.76 -18.89 -6.05
C LYS A 37 -4.70 -20.39 -5.76
N PRO A 38 -5.35 -21.26 -6.53
CA PRO A 38 -5.08 -22.69 -6.44
C PRO A 38 -3.58 -22.87 -6.68
N HIS A 39 -2.87 -23.44 -5.70
CA HIS A 39 -1.47 -23.83 -5.85
C HIS A 39 -1.39 -24.85 -6.99
N HIS A 40 -1.17 -24.37 -8.21
CA HIS A 40 -0.85 -25.18 -9.39
C HIS A 40 0.65 -25.48 -9.48
N ASP A 41 1.47 -24.89 -8.61
CA ASP A 41 2.91 -25.07 -8.60
C ASP A 41 3.29 -26.32 -7.80
N LEU A 42 3.20 -27.48 -8.46
CA LEU A 42 4.05 -28.67 -8.24
C LEU A 42 3.62 -29.86 -9.14
N TYR A 43 3.31 -29.60 -10.42
CA TYR A 43 3.36 -30.65 -11.45
C TYR A 43 4.69 -30.56 -12.22
N GLY A 44 5.78 -30.74 -11.48
CA GLY A 44 7.06 -31.16 -12.04
C GLY A 44 6.95 -32.63 -12.41
N ILE A 45 7.12 -32.92 -13.70
CA ILE A 45 7.03 -34.23 -14.33
C ILE A 45 8.19 -35.11 -13.83
N ASP A 46 7.98 -35.86 -12.75
CA ASP A 46 8.79 -37.03 -12.39
C ASP A 46 7.85 -38.24 -12.20
N THR A 47 7.65 -38.96 -13.31
CA THR A 47 6.49 -39.84 -13.55
C THR A 47 6.47 -41.19 -12.84
N ASN A 48 7.40 -41.56 -11.96
CA ASN A 48 7.54 -42.98 -11.62
C ASN A 48 7.31 -43.44 -10.18
N LYS A 49 7.02 -42.58 -9.18
CA LYS A 49 6.88 -43.08 -7.78
C LYS A 49 5.80 -42.49 -6.88
N SER A 50 4.92 -41.58 -7.32
CA SER A 50 3.98 -40.89 -6.41
C SER A 50 2.51 -40.90 -6.82
N GLN A 51 1.94 -42.07 -7.15
CA GLN A 51 0.50 -42.20 -7.45
C GLN A 51 -0.40 -42.40 -6.23
N TYR A 52 0.12 -42.62 -5.02
CA TYR A 52 -0.71 -43.03 -3.87
C TYR A 52 -1.05 -41.95 -2.83
N HIS A 53 -0.48 -40.73 -2.91
CA HIS A 53 -0.75 -39.67 -1.94
C HIS A 53 -1.74 -38.57 -2.40
N HIS A 54 -2.22 -38.60 -3.65
CA HIS A 54 -3.15 -37.59 -4.18
C HIS A 54 -4.59 -37.79 -3.68
N LEU A 55 -5.00 -39.04 -3.43
CA LEU A 55 -6.40 -39.33 -3.04
C LEU A 55 -6.75 -38.87 -1.62
N ASP A 56 -5.78 -38.75 -0.71
CA ASP A 56 -6.04 -38.37 0.70
C ASP A 56 -6.24 -36.87 0.91
N THR A 57 -5.85 -36.02 -0.05
CA THR A 57 -6.09 -34.57 0.02
C THR A 57 -7.45 -34.15 -0.54
N MET A 58 -8.09 -34.98 -1.38
CA MET A 58 -9.42 -34.70 -1.92
C MET A 58 -10.56 -34.88 -0.90
N PHE A 59 -10.33 -35.59 0.21
CA PHE A 59 -11.32 -35.80 1.27
C PHE A 59 -11.09 -34.94 2.52
N SER A 60 -10.20 -33.94 2.46
CA SER A 60 -10.09 -32.97 3.55
C SER A 60 -11.44 -32.28 3.75
N SER A 61 -11.91 -32.18 5.00
CA SER A 61 -13.22 -31.57 5.30
C SER A 61 -13.34 -30.13 4.79
N SER A 62 -12.19 -29.45 4.64
CA SER A 62 -12.12 -28.12 4.01
C SER A 62 -12.52 -28.17 2.53
N HIS A 63 -12.05 -29.15 1.77
CA HIS A 63 -12.38 -29.31 0.35
C HIS A 63 -13.86 -29.61 0.15
N LEU A 64 -14.43 -30.50 0.97
CA LEU A 64 -15.86 -30.80 0.94
C LEU A 64 -16.71 -29.56 1.27
N LEU A 65 -16.32 -28.78 2.29
CA LEU A 65 -17.02 -27.54 2.64
C LEU A 65 -16.93 -26.52 1.49
N THR A 66 -15.74 -26.34 0.90
CA THR A 66 -15.57 -25.47 -0.26
C THR A 66 -16.41 -25.95 -1.44
N GLN A 67 -16.45 -27.25 -1.72
CA GLN A 67 -17.28 -27.82 -2.78
C GLN A 67 -18.78 -27.62 -2.51
N LEU A 68 -19.23 -27.78 -1.26
CA LEU A 68 -20.60 -27.49 -0.85
C LEU A 68 -20.94 -26.01 -1.04
N LEU A 69 -20.07 -25.09 -0.60
CA LEU A 69 -20.26 -23.65 -0.79
C LEU A 69 -20.28 -23.26 -2.27
N ILE A 70 -19.41 -23.86 -3.08
CA ILE A 70 -19.41 -23.67 -4.54
C ILE A 70 -20.72 -24.19 -5.13
N SER A 71 -21.17 -25.40 -4.74
CA SER A 71 -22.43 -25.96 -5.22
C SER A 71 -23.64 -25.10 -4.85
N GLN A 72 -23.67 -24.56 -3.63
CA GLN A 72 -24.72 -23.62 -3.21
C GLN A 72 -24.64 -22.31 -4.00
N ALA A 73 -23.44 -21.76 -4.21
CA ALA A 73 -23.26 -20.55 -5.00
C ALA A 73 -23.68 -20.74 -6.47
N ILE A 74 -23.44 -21.93 -7.05
CA ILE A 74 -23.92 -22.30 -8.38
C ILE A 74 -25.45 -22.33 -8.39
N LEU A 75 -26.09 -23.01 -7.43
CA LEU A 75 -27.55 -23.07 -7.31
C LEU A 75 -28.18 -21.67 -7.15
N ASP A 76 -27.62 -20.83 -6.28
CA ASP A 76 -28.09 -19.46 -6.06
C ASP A 76 -27.92 -18.58 -7.30
N SER A 77 -26.96 -18.92 -8.19
CA SER A 77 -26.68 -18.17 -9.41
C SER A 77 -27.54 -18.55 -10.62
N ASN A 78 -28.37 -19.58 -10.51
CA ASN A 78 -29.25 -20.04 -11.59
C ASN A 78 -30.22 -18.95 -12.07
N ASP A 79 -30.73 -18.13 -11.15
CA ASP A 79 -31.71 -17.09 -11.45
C ASP A 79 -31.08 -15.76 -11.88
N PHE A 80 -29.75 -15.67 -11.94
CA PHE A 80 -29.09 -14.42 -12.29
C PHE A 80 -29.14 -14.14 -13.79
N LYS A 81 -29.73 -12.99 -14.12
CA LYS A 81 -29.86 -12.53 -15.50
C LYS A 81 -28.50 -12.18 -16.10
N VAL A 82 -28.10 -12.93 -17.12
CA VAL A 82 -26.96 -12.57 -17.97
C VAL A 82 -27.34 -11.40 -18.87
N LEU A 83 -26.86 -10.23 -18.50
CA LEU A 83 -26.84 -9.00 -19.29
C LEU A 83 -26.08 -9.16 -20.62
N THR A 84 -26.43 -8.33 -21.59
CA THR A 84 -25.67 -8.17 -22.83
C THR A 84 -24.40 -7.35 -22.59
N PHE A 85 -23.39 -7.56 -23.43
CA PHE A 85 -22.11 -6.86 -23.35
C PHE A 85 -22.26 -5.33 -23.30
N ASP A 86 -23.12 -4.76 -24.15
CA ASP A 86 -23.36 -3.30 -24.17
C ASP A 86 -23.94 -2.76 -22.86
N LYS A 87 -24.81 -3.53 -22.21
CA LYS A 87 -25.40 -3.15 -20.91
C LYS A 87 -24.34 -3.24 -19.81
N LEU A 88 -23.50 -4.27 -19.85
CA LEU A 88 -22.40 -4.43 -18.91
C LEU A 88 -21.39 -3.28 -19.03
N ASP A 89 -21.00 -2.91 -20.25
CA ASP A 89 -20.06 -1.81 -20.48
C ASP A 89 -20.64 -0.46 -20.03
N LYS A 90 -21.93 -0.20 -20.31
CA LYS A 90 -22.63 0.97 -19.78
C LYS A 90 -22.63 1.02 -18.25
N LEU A 91 -22.92 -0.09 -17.58
CA LEU A 91 -22.89 -0.18 -16.12
C LEU A 91 -21.48 0.02 -15.54
N LYS A 92 -20.44 -0.50 -16.20
CA LYS A 92 -19.05 -0.28 -15.79
C LYS A 92 -18.64 1.20 -15.92
N LYS A 93 -19.05 1.86 -17.01
CA LYS A 93 -18.83 3.30 -17.21
C LYS A 93 -19.58 4.13 -16.17
N GLU A 94 -20.85 3.80 -15.89
CA GLU A 94 -21.66 4.45 -14.84
C GLU A 94 -21.01 4.27 -13.46
N LEU A 95 -20.49 3.08 -13.15
CA LEU A 95 -19.80 2.80 -11.89
C LEU A 95 -18.57 3.70 -11.71
N LEU A 96 -17.72 3.83 -12.74
CA LEU A 96 -16.55 4.70 -12.69
C LEU A 96 -16.96 6.17 -12.47
N GLN A 97 -17.97 6.64 -13.20
CA GLN A 97 -18.50 8.01 -13.04
C GLN A 97 -19.03 8.26 -11.62
N ILE A 98 -19.75 7.30 -11.04
CA ILE A 98 -20.25 7.40 -9.66
C ILE A 98 -19.08 7.41 -8.66
N GLN A 99 -18.04 6.61 -8.87
CA GLN A 99 -16.87 6.60 -8.00
C GLN A 99 -16.13 7.95 -8.02
N ASP A 100 -15.94 8.54 -9.19
CA ASP A 100 -15.35 9.88 -9.32
C ASP A 100 -16.24 10.93 -8.63
N HIS A 101 -17.56 10.84 -8.81
CA HIS A 101 -18.50 11.75 -8.17
C HIS A 101 -18.51 11.61 -6.64
N LEU A 102 -18.43 10.38 -6.12
CA LEU A 102 -18.31 10.10 -4.69
C LEU A 102 -17.03 10.69 -4.10
N ALA A 103 -15.90 10.56 -4.79
CA ALA A 103 -14.63 11.15 -4.36
C ALA A 103 -14.72 12.69 -4.31
N ASN A 104 -15.35 13.30 -5.31
CA ASN A 104 -15.53 14.76 -5.38
C ASN A 104 -16.48 15.28 -4.29
N ILE A 105 -17.65 14.65 -4.09
CA ILE A 105 -18.58 15.03 -3.00
C ILE A 105 -17.90 14.86 -1.64
N SER A 106 -17.14 13.78 -1.44
CA SER A 106 -16.43 13.56 -0.17
C SER A 106 -15.41 14.66 0.12
N LYS A 107 -14.62 15.09 -0.87
CA LYS A 107 -13.69 16.24 -0.75
C LYS A 107 -14.45 17.54 -0.43
N ASN A 108 -15.57 17.78 -1.11
CA ASN A 108 -16.39 18.99 -0.86
C ASN A 108 -16.98 19.01 0.55
N ILE A 109 -17.46 17.86 1.06
CA ILE A 109 -17.92 17.74 2.45
C ILE A 109 -16.78 18.07 3.43
N GLN A 110 -15.56 17.60 3.18
CA GLN A 110 -14.41 17.90 4.05
C GLN A 110 -14.07 19.39 4.05
N LEU A 111 -14.08 20.03 2.87
CA LEU A 111 -13.83 21.48 2.75
C LEU A 111 -14.90 22.29 3.50
N GLU A 112 -16.18 22.02 3.25
CA GLU A 112 -17.27 22.71 3.93
C GLU A 112 -17.26 22.46 5.44
N SER A 113 -16.92 21.25 5.88
CA SER A 113 -16.75 20.94 7.31
C SER A 113 -15.62 21.76 7.95
N ARG A 114 -14.52 22.00 7.22
CA ARG A 114 -13.43 22.87 7.69
C ARG A 114 -13.88 24.32 7.74
N ILE A 115 -14.57 24.82 6.71
CA ILE A 115 -15.11 26.18 6.69
C ILE A 115 -16.08 26.37 7.87
N ALA A 116 -17.00 25.43 8.12
CA ALA A 116 -17.90 25.49 9.26
C ALA A 116 -17.15 25.53 10.61
N THR A 117 -16.05 24.77 10.74
CA THR A 117 -15.20 24.79 11.94
C THR A 117 -14.47 26.13 12.10
N ILE A 118 -13.96 26.70 11.01
CA ILE A 118 -13.31 28.02 10.99
C ILE A 118 -14.32 29.10 11.36
N SER A 119 -15.50 29.12 10.73
CA SER A 119 -16.58 30.06 11.06
C SER A 119 -16.95 30.00 12.54
N LYS A 120 -17.02 28.80 13.13
CA LYS A 120 -17.26 28.63 14.57
C LYS A 120 -16.12 29.17 15.43
N SER A 121 -14.86 28.99 15.00
CA SER A 121 -13.71 29.55 15.72
C SER A 121 -13.66 31.08 15.63
N LEU A 122 -13.99 31.65 14.47
CA LEU A 122 -14.07 33.09 14.24
C LEU A 122 -15.22 33.71 15.03
N GLU A 123 -16.36 33.04 15.11
CA GLU A 123 -17.49 33.46 15.94
C GLU A 123 -17.03 33.63 17.40
N ASN A 124 -16.32 32.64 17.96
CA ASN A 124 -15.81 32.69 19.33
C ASN A 124 -14.80 33.84 19.57
N VAL A 125 -13.92 34.11 18.59
CA VAL A 125 -12.94 35.21 18.70
C VAL A 125 -13.63 36.56 18.58
N ASN A 126 -14.66 36.67 17.75
CA ASN A 126 -15.33 37.92 17.42
C ASN A 126 -16.48 38.29 18.37
N LEU A 127 -16.79 37.43 19.37
CA LEU A 127 -17.78 37.71 20.42
C LEU A 127 -17.55 39.04 21.15
N LYS A 128 -16.32 39.56 21.14
CA LYS A 128 -15.95 40.80 21.82
C LYS A 128 -15.99 42.05 20.95
N ASN A 129 -15.97 41.93 19.61
CA ASN A 129 -15.65 43.05 18.73
C ASN A 129 -16.85 43.61 17.96
N SER A 130 -17.84 42.79 17.59
CA SER A 130 -19.05 43.29 16.91
C SER A 130 -20.21 42.29 16.89
N ARG A 131 -21.37 42.70 17.42
CA ARG A 131 -22.62 41.90 17.40
C ARG A 131 -23.07 41.54 15.97
N ASN A 132 -22.92 42.46 15.01
CA ASN A 132 -23.34 42.24 13.62
C ASN A 132 -22.47 41.19 12.93
N SER A 133 -21.17 41.16 13.23
CA SER A 133 -20.26 40.16 12.66
C SER A 133 -20.54 38.75 13.20
N VAL A 134 -20.90 38.65 14.48
CA VAL A 134 -21.32 37.37 15.10
C VAL A 134 -22.59 36.83 14.42
N ILE A 135 -23.60 37.67 14.18
CA ILE A 135 -24.84 37.25 13.50
C ILE A 135 -24.56 36.77 12.07
N TYR A 136 -23.70 37.47 11.32
CA TYR A 136 -23.29 37.05 9.98
C TYR A 136 -22.58 35.69 9.99
N LEU A 137 -21.59 35.52 10.87
CA LEU A 137 -20.84 34.26 10.99
C LEU A 137 -21.75 33.10 11.43
N GLN A 138 -22.73 33.36 12.29
CA GLN A 138 -23.74 32.39 12.68
C GLN A 138 -24.61 31.97 11.50
N HIS A 139 -25.09 32.92 10.69
CA HIS A 139 -25.88 32.62 9.49
C HIS A 139 -25.05 31.83 8.45
N GLN A 140 -23.78 32.22 8.25
CA GLN A 140 -22.87 31.51 7.37
C GLN A 140 -22.61 30.07 7.86
N ARG A 141 -22.42 29.88 9.17
CA ARG A 141 -22.28 28.53 9.77
C ARG A 141 -23.51 27.68 9.53
N GLN A 142 -24.71 28.23 9.78
CA GLN A 142 -25.96 27.53 9.52
C GLN A 142 -26.10 27.16 8.03
N HIS A 143 -25.77 28.06 7.12
CA HIS A 143 -25.79 27.77 5.68
C HIS A 143 -24.86 26.62 5.32
N ASN A 144 -23.62 26.63 5.83
CA ASN A 144 -22.65 25.57 5.60
C ASN A 144 -23.10 24.23 6.19
N GLU A 145 -23.71 24.23 7.37
CA GLU A 145 -24.28 23.02 7.97
C GLU A 145 -25.41 22.41 7.12
N HIS A 146 -26.30 23.24 6.56
CA HIS A 146 -27.35 22.76 5.64
C HIS A 146 -26.74 22.21 4.36
N LYS A 147 -25.71 22.87 3.80
CA LYS A 147 -24.99 22.40 2.61
C LYS A 147 -24.28 21.07 2.85
N ILE A 148 -23.63 20.90 4.01
CA ILE A 148 -23.01 19.64 4.43
C ILE A 148 -24.06 18.52 4.53
N LYS A 149 -25.21 18.79 5.16
CA LYS A 149 -26.31 17.81 5.24
C LYS A 149 -26.82 17.41 3.85
N PHE A 150 -27.02 18.37 2.96
CA PHE A 150 -27.43 18.11 1.58
C PHE A 150 -26.42 17.23 0.83
N MET A 151 -25.13 17.59 0.85
CA MET A 151 -24.07 16.81 0.21
C MET A 151 -23.92 15.42 0.84
N SER A 152 -24.10 15.29 2.15
CA SER A 152 -24.06 13.99 2.84
C SER A 152 -25.20 13.07 2.39
N ASN A 153 -26.41 13.60 2.21
CA ASN A 153 -27.54 12.83 1.67
C ASN A 153 -27.29 12.42 0.22
N GLN A 154 -26.71 13.32 -0.59
CA GLN A 154 -26.33 13.01 -1.98
C GLN A 154 -25.26 11.90 -2.02
N LEU A 155 -24.25 11.97 -1.14
CA LEU A 155 -23.22 10.94 -1.00
C LEU A 155 -23.83 9.57 -0.67
N GLU A 156 -24.78 9.52 0.26
CA GLU A 156 -25.46 8.28 0.64
C GLU A 156 -26.25 7.68 -0.54
N ASN A 157 -26.98 8.51 -1.28
CA ASN A 157 -27.74 8.07 -2.46
C ASN A 157 -26.81 7.53 -3.55
N MET A 158 -25.68 8.20 -3.81
CA MET A 158 -24.68 7.75 -4.78
C MET A 158 -24.00 6.45 -4.34
N LYS A 159 -23.74 6.26 -3.04
CA LYS A 159 -23.22 4.99 -2.50
C LYS A 159 -24.22 3.84 -2.65
N LYS A 160 -25.51 4.09 -2.39
CA LYS A 160 -26.56 3.10 -2.63
C LYS A 160 -26.59 2.67 -4.10
N ARG A 161 -26.49 3.63 -5.02
CA ARG A 161 -26.42 3.37 -6.46
C ARG A 161 -25.17 2.60 -6.85
N GLU A 162 -24.00 2.94 -6.30
CA GLU A 162 -22.75 2.19 -6.53
C GLU A 162 -22.88 0.71 -6.14
N ILE A 163 -23.46 0.45 -4.96
CA ILE A 163 -23.68 -0.91 -4.46
C ILE A 163 -24.64 -1.68 -5.37
N GLU A 164 -25.72 -1.04 -5.83
CA GLU A 164 -26.69 -1.65 -6.74
C GLU A 164 -26.03 -2.05 -8.08
N ILE A 165 -25.24 -1.16 -8.68
CA ILE A 165 -24.53 -1.46 -9.93
C ILE A 165 -23.51 -2.59 -9.74
N LYS A 166 -22.74 -2.57 -8.64
CA LYS A 166 -21.81 -3.66 -8.31
C LYS A 166 -22.53 -4.99 -8.14
N LYS A 167 -23.68 -5.00 -7.45
CA LYS A 167 -24.53 -6.19 -7.30
C LYS A 167 -24.97 -6.72 -8.66
N ILE A 168 -25.44 -5.87 -9.56
CA ILE A 168 -25.87 -6.25 -10.91
C ILE A 168 -24.71 -6.83 -11.73
N ILE A 169 -23.53 -6.19 -11.69
CA ILE A 169 -22.33 -6.69 -12.38
C ILE A 169 -21.92 -8.06 -11.83
N LEU A 170 -21.96 -8.24 -10.51
CA LEU A 170 -21.60 -9.50 -9.86
C LEU A 170 -22.59 -10.62 -10.21
N GLN A 171 -23.90 -10.33 -10.18
CA GLN A 171 -24.95 -11.26 -10.61
C GLN A 171 -24.73 -11.71 -12.07
N HIS A 172 -24.43 -10.77 -12.96
CA HIS A 172 -24.09 -11.10 -14.34
C HIS A 172 -22.87 -12.02 -14.44
N THR A 173 -21.79 -11.74 -13.70
CA THR A 173 -20.58 -12.57 -13.71
C THR A 173 -20.86 -13.98 -13.18
N ALA A 174 -21.59 -14.09 -12.07
CA ALA A 174 -22.01 -15.37 -11.52
C ALA A 174 -22.90 -16.15 -12.52
N GLY A 175 -23.85 -15.48 -13.18
CA GLY A 175 -24.67 -16.09 -14.23
C GLY A 175 -23.88 -16.56 -15.45
N ILE A 176 -22.82 -15.85 -15.86
CA ILE A 176 -21.91 -16.32 -16.92
C ILE A 176 -21.13 -17.56 -16.49
N LEU A 177 -20.57 -17.55 -15.28
CA LEU A 177 -19.80 -18.68 -14.76
C LEU A 177 -20.67 -19.93 -14.69
N ASN A 178 -21.89 -19.80 -14.20
CA ASN A 178 -22.86 -20.88 -14.14
C ASN A 178 -23.19 -21.45 -15.53
N LYS A 179 -23.46 -20.58 -16.52
CA LYS A 179 -23.63 -21.03 -17.93
C LYS A 179 -22.39 -21.71 -18.49
N GLY A 180 -21.19 -21.26 -18.10
CA GLY A 180 -19.93 -21.89 -18.47
C GLY A 180 -19.79 -23.30 -17.89
N ILE A 181 -20.12 -23.46 -16.61
CA ILE A 181 -20.12 -24.78 -15.94
C ILE A 181 -21.11 -25.72 -16.61
N HIS A 182 -22.35 -25.29 -16.83
CA HIS A 182 -23.34 -26.11 -17.54
C HIS A 182 -22.94 -26.41 -18.98
N SER A 183 -22.23 -25.50 -19.66
CA SER A 183 -21.67 -25.79 -20.99
C SER A 183 -20.62 -26.89 -20.93
N ILE A 184 -19.76 -26.90 -19.91
CA ILE A 184 -18.75 -27.94 -19.70
C ILE A 184 -19.42 -29.26 -19.32
N GLU A 185 -20.40 -29.26 -18.41
CA GLU A 185 -21.17 -30.44 -18.02
C GLU A 185 -21.94 -31.05 -19.20
N ASN A 186 -22.59 -30.21 -20.02
CA ASN A 186 -23.27 -30.69 -21.23
C ASN A 186 -22.26 -31.22 -22.25
N GLN A 187 -21.08 -30.61 -22.38
CA GLN A 187 -20.04 -31.08 -23.27
C GLN A 187 -19.44 -32.40 -22.82
N THR A 188 -19.25 -32.62 -21.51
CA THR A 188 -18.77 -33.91 -20.96
C THR A 188 -19.84 -34.99 -21.09
N LEU A 189 -21.12 -34.66 -20.88
CA LEU A 189 -22.24 -35.59 -21.10
C LEU A 189 -22.38 -35.95 -22.58
N SER A 190 -22.30 -35.00 -23.51
CA SER A 190 -22.35 -35.27 -24.96
C SER A 190 -21.09 -35.98 -25.50
N GLN A 191 -19.91 -35.81 -24.90
CA GLN A 191 -18.72 -36.57 -25.27
C GLN A 191 -18.79 -38.04 -24.81
N ASN A 192 -19.64 -38.39 -23.84
CA ASN A 192 -19.86 -39.78 -23.45
C ASN A 192 -20.65 -40.60 -24.47
N ASP A 193 -21.36 -39.98 -25.42
CA ASP A 193 -21.94 -40.69 -26.58
C ASP A 193 -20.89 -41.01 -27.67
N ASN A 194 -19.70 -40.41 -27.59
CA ASN A 194 -18.53 -40.81 -28.38
C ASN A 194 -17.70 -41.94 -27.71
N ASN A 195 -18.23 -42.63 -26.69
CA ASN A 195 -17.64 -43.85 -26.10
C ASN A 195 -17.49 -45.03 -27.08
N SER A 196 -17.73 -44.86 -28.38
CA SER A 196 -17.28 -45.81 -29.41
C SER A 196 -15.77 -46.02 -29.37
N VAL A 197 -14.96 -44.98 -29.09
CA VAL A 197 -13.49 -45.11 -29.06
C VAL A 197 -12.99 -45.77 -27.77
N LEU A 198 -13.58 -45.45 -26.62
CA LEU A 198 -13.21 -46.06 -25.34
C LEU A 198 -13.72 -47.51 -25.25
N ASN A 199 -14.90 -47.82 -25.80
CA ASN A 199 -15.35 -49.20 -26.01
C ASN A 199 -14.50 -49.96 -27.04
N GLN A 200 -13.93 -49.29 -28.05
CA GLN A 200 -12.94 -49.92 -28.95
C GLN A 200 -11.61 -50.21 -28.23
N VAL A 201 -11.18 -49.35 -27.30
CA VAL A 201 -9.98 -49.58 -26.49
C VAL A 201 -10.22 -50.68 -25.46
N ILE A 202 -11.37 -50.71 -24.78
CA ILE A 202 -11.77 -51.79 -23.87
C ILE A 202 -11.92 -53.12 -24.62
N ASN A 203 -12.48 -53.12 -25.84
CA ASN A 203 -12.54 -54.31 -26.68
C ASN A 203 -11.15 -54.75 -27.19
N ARG A 204 -10.22 -53.83 -27.46
CA ARG A 204 -8.82 -54.16 -27.78
C ARG A 204 -8.08 -54.73 -26.57
N ILE A 205 -8.31 -54.19 -25.37
CA ILE A 205 -7.73 -54.68 -24.12
C ILE A 205 -8.26 -56.08 -23.81
N ASN A 206 -9.57 -56.32 -23.94
CA ASN A 206 -10.16 -57.66 -23.77
C ASN A 206 -9.68 -58.67 -24.82
N LYS A 207 -9.36 -58.21 -26.04
CA LYS A 207 -8.75 -59.04 -27.10
C LYS A 207 -7.26 -59.35 -26.84
N LEU A 208 -6.56 -58.48 -26.10
CA LEU A 208 -5.17 -58.70 -25.66
C LEU A 208 -5.10 -59.62 -24.43
N TYR A 209 -6.07 -59.53 -23.51
CA TYR A 209 -6.15 -60.42 -22.35
C TYR A 209 -6.62 -61.85 -22.69
N SER A 210 -7.34 -62.04 -23.81
CA SER A 210 -7.75 -63.36 -24.28
C SER A 210 -6.75 -64.04 -25.22
N ALA A 211 -5.69 -63.33 -25.67
CA ALA A 211 -4.75 -63.82 -26.68
C ALA A 211 -3.27 -63.73 -26.24
N LYS A 212 -2.94 -64.22 -25.04
CA LYS A 212 -1.60 -64.66 -24.59
C LYS A 212 -1.75 -65.06 -23.13
N ILE A 213 -1.58 -66.33 -22.75
CA ILE A 213 -0.27 -66.97 -22.64
C ILE A 213 -0.45 -68.51 -22.77
N PRO A 214 0.35 -69.18 -23.61
CA PRO A 214 0.62 -70.62 -23.53
C PRO A 214 1.51 -70.93 -22.32
N SER A 215 1.18 -72.03 -21.65
CA SER A 215 1.95 -72.70 -20.62
C SER A 215 3.43 -72.89 -20.96
N SER A 216 4.36 -72.41 -20.12
CA SER A 216 5.61 -73.13 -19.78
C SER A 216 6.50 -72.37 -18.76
N ILE A 217 6.89 -73.12 -17.71
CA ILE A 217 8.26 -73.25 -17.17
C ILE A 217 8.80 -72.15 -16.20
N SER A 218 8.64 -72.48 -14.91
CA SER A 218 9.59 -72.54 -13.77
C SER A 218 10.52 -71.39 -13.32
N SER A 219 10.53 -71.24 -11.97
CA SER A 219 11.56 -70.71 -11.03
C SER A 219 11.84 -69.21 -11.10
N SER A 220 11.97 -68.43 -10.02
CA SER A 220 12.20 -68.69 -8.59
C SER A 220 11.77 -67.45 -7.76
N SER A 221 11.22 -67.72 -6.57
CA SER A 221 11.27 -66.88 -5.36
C SER A 221 11.06 -65.36 -5.45
N THR A 222 9.87 -64.88 -5.03
CA THR A 222 9.67 -63.89 -3.94
C THR A 222 8.17 -63.77 -3.67
N ALA A 223 7.68 -64.57 -2.73
CA ALA A 223 6.32 -64.50 -2.21
C ALA A 223 6.33 -63.72 -0.89
N SER A 224 5.73 -62.53 -0.83
CA SER A 224 5.32 -61.92 0.46
C SER A 224 4.38 -60.70 0.38
N SER A 225 3.72 -60.39 -0.75
CA SER A 225 2.79 -59.23 -0.83
C SER A 225 1.31 -59.56 -0.71
N LEU A 226 0.92 -60.83 -0.66
CA LEU A 226 -0.47 -61.26 -0.48
C LEU A 226 -0.86 -61.37 1.02
N ASP A 227 0.13 -61.40 1.90
CA ASP A 227 -0.05 -61.62 3.33
C ASP A 227 -0.43 -60.33 4.09
N THR A 228 -0.23 -59.15 3.51
CA THR A 228 -0.64 -57.86 4.10
C THR A 228 -2.15 -57.61 4.01
N LEU A 229 -2.80 -58.03 2.92
CA LEU A 229 -4.26 -57.95 2.79
C LEU A 229 -4.98 -58.99 3.66
N GLN A 230 -4.40 -60.18 3.82
CA GLN A 230 -4.94 -61.21 4.71
C GLN A 230 -4.74 -60.84 6.18
N LYS A 231 -3.64 -60.15 6.53
CA LYS A 231 -3.41 -59.57 7.86
C LYS A 231 -4.32 -58.38 8.16
N LEU A 232 -4.64 -57.52 7.18
CA LEU A 232 -5.62 -56.44 7.37
C LEU A 232 -7.03 -56.99 7.59
N PHE A 233 -7.43 -58.04 6.86
CA PHE A 233 -8.71 -58.71 7.06
C PHE A 233 -8.81 -59.42 8.43
N LEU A 234 -7.72 -60.01 8.91
CA LEU A 234 -7.65 -60.57 10.27
C LEU A 234 -7.66 -59.49 11.36
N LEU A 235 -7.06 -58.32 11.12
CA LEU A 235 -7.07 -57.17 12.03
C LEU A 235 -8.47 -56.56 12.14
N GLU A 236 -9.17 -56.42 11.01
CA GLU A 236 -10.56 -55.94 10.94
C GLU A 236 -11.51 -56.91 11.67
N LYS A 237 -11.32 -58.22 11.49
CA LYS A 237 -12.08 -59.25 12.22
C LYS A 237 -11.82 -59.24 13.73
N HIS A 238 -10.59 -58.92 14.16
CA HIS A 238 -10.25 -58.80 15.59
C HIS A 238 -10.80 -57.51 16.23
N LEU A 239 -10.90 -56.41 15.47
CA LEU A 239 -11.51 -55.16 15.91
C LEU A 239 -13.03 -55.27 16.05
N LEU A 240 -13.68 -56.13 15.26
CA LEU A 240 -15.12 -56.37 15.31
C LEU A 240 -15.54 -57.40 16.37
N SER A 241 -14.64 -58.30 16.82
CA SER A 241 -14.98 -59.37 17.77
C SER A 241 -14.62 -59.07 19.23
N GLY A 242 -13.88 -57.99 19.50
CA GLY A 242 -13.52 -57.61 20.86
C GLY A 242 -14.57 -56.68 21.45
N LYS A 243 -15.37 -57.16 22.42
CA LYS A 243 -16.10 -56.26 23.33
C LYS A 243 -15.05 -55.37 24.01
N PRO A 244 -15.00 -54.05 23.72
CA PRO A 244 -13.98 -53.20 24.29
C PRO A 244 -14.18 -53.23 25.80
N SER A 245 -13.14 -53.65 26.52
CA SER A 245 -13.06 -53.46 27.97
C SER A 245 -13.30 -51.97 28.23
N GLU A 246 -14.12 -51.65 29.22
CA GLU A 246 -14.50 -50.27 29.58
C GLU A 246 -13.26 -49.37 29.79
N LYS A 247 -12.12 -49.96 30.18
CA LYS A 247 -10.80 -49.30 30.27
C LYS A 247 -10.22 -48.87 28.92
N ASP A 248 -10.45 -49.62 27.84
CA ASP A 248 -9.96 -49.29 26.50
C ASP A 248 -10.81 -48.20 25.84
N MET A 249 -12.11 -48.17 26.15
CA MET A 249 -12.99 -47.05 25.76
C MET A 249 -12.55 -45.73 26.41
N LEU A 250 -12.18 -45.75 27.70
CA LEU A 250 -11.65 -44.57 28.40
C LEU A 250 -10.34 -44.07 27.77
N LYS A 251 -9.39 -44.95 27.46
CA LYS A 251 -8.14 -44.58 26.76
C LYS A 251 -8.40 -44.06 25.35
N ALA A 252 -9.30 -44.68 24.59
CA ALA A 252 -9.67 -44.22 23.26
C ALA A 252 -10.30 -42.82 23.30
N ASN A 253 -11.13 -42.53 24.30
CA ASN A 253 -11.75 -41.22 24.48
C ASN A 253 -10.72 -40.16 24.91
N GLN A 254 -9.76 -40.53 25.75
CA GLN A 254 -8.64 -39.65 26.13
C GLN A 254 -7.75 -39.33 24.92
N ASN A 255 -7.42 -40.32 24.09
CA ASN A 255 -6.66 -40.13 22.85
C ASN A 255 -7.44 -39.26 21.85
N LYS A 256 -8.76 -39.43 21.76
CA LYS A 256 -9.62 -38.59 20.92
C LYS A 256 -9.63 -37.13 21.37
N MET A 257 -9.66 -36.87 22.68
CA MET A 257 -9.50 -35.52 23.22
C MET A 257 -8.12 -34.91 22.92
N GLN A 258 -7.05 -35.69 23.07
CA GLN A 258 -5.70 -35.22 22.71
C GLN A 258 -5.59 -34.91 21.21
N LEU A 259 -6.18 -35.74 20.35
CA LEU A 259 -6.21 -35.51 18.91
C LEU A 259 -6.98 -34.23 18.55
N LEU A 260 -8.11 -33.96 19.22
CA LEU A 260 -8.87 -32.72 19.06
C LEU A 260 -8.07 -31.49 19.52
N ALA A 261 -7.36 -31.59 20.64
CA ALA A 261 -6.49 -30.51 21.12
C ALA A 261 -5.35 -30.21 20.13
N ILE A 262 -4.70 -31.25 19.59
CA ILE A 262 -3.66 -31.11 18.56
C ILE A 262 -4.23 -30.49 17.28
N LYS A 263 -5.43 -30.90 16.86
CA LYS A 263 -6.09 -30.34 15.68
C LYS A 263 -6.41 -28.85 15.86
N LEU A 264 -6.93 -28.47 17.02
CA LEU A 264 -7.22 -27.07 17.34
C LEU A 264 -5.95 -26.22 17.40
N GLN A 265 -4.85 -26.75 17.96
CA GLN A 265 -3.56 -26.07 17.97
C GLN A 265 -2.98 -25.92 16.56
N LYS A 266 -3.11 -26.94 15.70
CA LYS A 266 -2.72 -26.88 14.29
C LYS A 266 -3.51 -25.79 13.54
N ASP A 267 -4.82 -25.71 13.74
CA ASP A 267 -5.67 -24.73 13.08
C ASP A 267 -5.32 -23.30 13.55
N GLN A 268 -5.01 -23.11 14.84
CA GLN A 268 -4.50 -21.84 15.37
C GLN A 268 -3.16 -21.44 14.75
N LEU A 269 -2.22 -22.38 14.61
CA LEU A 269 -0.93 -22.13 13.97
C LEU A 269 -1.07 -21.80 12.48
N MET A 270 -1.96 -22.50 11.78
CA MET A 270 -2.24 -22.24 10.36
C MET A 270 -2.86 -20.86 10.17
N SER A 271 -3.78 -20.44 11.03
CA SER A 271 -4.36 -19.10 11.02
C SER A 271 -3.28 -18.02 11.20
N LYS A 272 -2.38 -18.19 12.19
CA LYS A 272 -1.25 -17.27 12.40
C LYS A 272 -0.29 -17.22 11.22
N MET A 273 -0.07 -18.34 10.53
CA MET A 273 0.78 -18.40 9.34
C MET A 273 0.17 -17.59 8.19
N ILE A 274 -1.14 -17.72 7.97
CA ILE A 274 -1.88 -16.94 6.96
C ILE A 274 -1.80 -15.43 7.29
N ASP A 275 -1.98 -15.06 8.55
CA ASP A 275 -1.85 -13.65 8.98
C ASP A 275 -0.44 -13.09 8.71
N MET A 276 0.61 -13.88 8.94
CA MET A 276 1.98 -13.50 8.60
C MET A 276 2.22 -13.37 7.10
N GLU A 277 1.65 -14.25 6.27
CA GLU A 277 1.75 -14.14 4.80
C GLU A 277 1.04 -12.88 4.28
N ILE A 278 -0.13 -12.55 4.83
CA ILE A 278 -0.86 -11.31 4.50
C ILE A 278 -0.03 -10.09 4.88
N LEU A 279 0.59 -10.11 6.06
CA LEU A 279 1.44 -9.01 6.52
C LEU A 279 2.70 -8.85 5.65
N SER A 280 3.34 -9.97 5.26
CA SER A 280 4.50 -10.01 4.36
C SER A 280 4.17 -9.45 2.97
N THR A 281 3.06 -9.88 2.37
CA THR A 281 2.61 -9.38 1.06
C THR A 281 2.26 -7.89 1.10
N LYS A 282 1.66 -7.41 2.19
CA LYS A 282 1.41 -5.98 2.42
C LYS A 282 2.72 -5.19 2.50
N LEU A 283 3.71 -5.66 3.25
CA LEU A 283 5.05 -5.05 3.33
C LEU A 283 5.75 -5.01 1.97
N LEU A 284 5.76 -6.11 1.23
CA LEU A 284 6.33 -6.20 -0.12
C LEU A 284 5.68 -5.19 -1.08
N SER A 285 4.35 -5.06 -1.05
CA SER A 285 3.65 -4.06 -1.86
C SER A 285 4.05 -2.62 -1.51
N GLN A 286 4.21 -2.30 -0.22
CA GLN A 286 4.64 -0.97 0.22
C GLN A 286 6.08 -0.66 -0.19
N ILE A 287 6.98 -1.65 -0.09
CA ILE A 287 8.37 -1.52 -0.52
C ILE A 287 8.45 -1.24 -2.02
N SER A 288 7.59 -1.86 -2.84
CA SER A 288 7.57 -1.64 -4.30
C SER A 288 7.16 -0.22 -4.71
N ILE A 289 6.36 0.48 -3.90
CA ILE A 289 5.89 1.85 -4.16
C ILE A 289 6.96 2.89 -3.79
N PHE A 290 7.87 2.54 -2.88
CA PHE A 290 8.87 3.48 -2.36
C PHE A 290 9.81 4.06 -3.44
N PRO A 291 10.38 3.27 -4.38
CA PRO A 291 11.20 3.81 -5.47
C PRO A 291 10.44 4.75 -6.40
N GLN A 292 9.17 4.47 -6.69
CA GLN A 292 8.33 5.33 -7.53
C GLN A 292 8.08 6.68 -6.85
N ARG A 293 7.76 6.66 -5.56
CA ARG A 293 7.61 7.89 -4.76
C ARG A 293 8.91 8.68 -4.65
N GLN A 294 10.04 8.00 -4.48
CA GLN A 294 11.36 8.62 -4.47
C GLN A 294 11.70 9.29 -5.81
N MET A 295 11.33 8.66 -6.93
CA MET A 295 11.52 9.23 -8.27
C MET A 295 10.62 10.46 -8.49
N ALA A 296 9.35 10.39 -8.08
CA ALA A 296 8.43 11.53 -8.16
C ALA A 296 8.96 12.75 -7.38
N LEU A 297 9.44 12.54 -6.15
CA LEU A 297 10.05 13.61 -5.35
C LEU A 297 11.32 14.18 -6.00
N ARG A 298 12.14 13.35 -6.65
CA ARG A 298 13.31 13.84 -7.41
C ARG A 298 12.90 14.72 -8.60
N MET A 299 11.86 14.33 -9.34
CA MET A 299 11.32 15.10 -10.46
C MET A 299 10.75 16.44 -10.00
N GLU A 300 9.99 16.45 -8.90
CA GLU A 300 9.45 17.68 -8.29
C GLU A 300 10.58 18.63 -7.87
N LEU A 301 11.64 18.12 -7.25
CA LEU A 301 12.81 18.90 -6.85
C LEU A 301 13.57 19.47 -8.07
N MET A 302 13.65 18.71 -9.16
CA MET A 302 14.22 19.18 -10.42
C MET A 302 13.37 20.30 -11.05
N GLN A 303 12.04 20.18 -10.99
CA GLN A 303 11.10 21.20 -11.45
C GLN A 303 11.25 22.50 -10.66
N TYR A 304 11.25 22.45 -9.32
CA TYR A 304 11.46 23.65 -8.49
C TYR A 304 12.81 24.32 -8.76
N LYS A 305 13.86 23.55 -9.05
CA LYS A 305 15.16 24.11 -9.46
C LYS A 305 15.10 24.85 -10.79
N SER A 306 14.34 24.32 -11.76
CA SER A 306 14.15 24.97 -13.07
C SER A 306 13.37 26.28 -12.91
N GLU A 307 12.25 26.25 -12.18
CA GLU A 307 11.40 27.42 -11.94
C GLU A 307 12.16 28.51 -11.16
N SER A 308 12.96 28.13 -10.16
CA SER A 308 13.87 29.04 -9.45
C SER A 308 14.86 29.75 -10.39
N LEU A 309 15.36 29.04 -11.40
CA LEU A 309 16.32 29.59 -12.36
C LEU A 309 15.62 30.55 -13.32
N GLU A 310 14.42 30.20 -13.78
CA GLU A 310 13.57 31.07 -14.62
C GLU A 310 13.20 32.38 -13.91
N ILE A 311 12.80 32.32 -12.63
CA ILE A 311 12.50 33.52 -11.83
C ILE A 311 13.74 34.42 -11.74
N ARG A 312 14.92 33.84 -11.52
CA ARG A 312 16.18 34.61 -11.48
C ARG A 312 16.53 35.26 -12.82
N ILE A 313 16.32 34.55 -13.94
CA ILE A 313 16.52 35.10 -15.28
C ILE A 313 15.53 36.25 -15.53
N TRP A 314 14.27 36.08 -15.14
CA TRP A 314 13.23 37.08 -15.30
C TRP A 314 13.52 38.34 -14.48
N GLU A 315 13.92 38.19 -13.22
CA GLU A 315 14.29 39.28 -12.33
C GLU A 315 15.50 40.06 -12.88
N LYS A 316 16.52 39.36 -13.38
CA LYS A 316 17.68 39.98 -14.04
C LYS A 316 17.30 40.69 -15.35
N LYS A 317 16.29 40.21 -16.08
CA LYS A 317 15.77 40.87 -17.28
C LYS A 317 14.99 42.14 -16.90
N ARG A 318 14.17 42.06 -15.86
CA ARG A 318 13.42 43.20 -15.33
C ARG A 318 14.37 44.30 -14.85
N GLN A 319 15.40 43.96 -14.09
CA GLN A 319 16.41 44.92 -13.62
C GLN A 319 17.09 45.64 -14.79
N ARG A 320 17.47 44.92 -15.86
CA ARG A 320 18.05 45.53 -17.06
C ARG A 320 17.10 46.50 -17.77
N ASN A 321 15.79 46.22 -17.75
CA ASN A 321 14.80 47.13 -18.32
C ASN A 321 14.66 48.39 -17.46
N GLU A 322 14.58 48.25 -16.13
CA GLU A 322 14.53 49.39 -15.20
C GLU A 322 15.79 50.27 -15.31
N ASP A 323 16.97 49.66 -15.44
CA ASP A 323 18.24 50.38 -15.66
C ASP A 323 18.26 51.10 -17.02
N ALA A 324 17.70 50.49 -18.08
CA ALA A 324 17.60 51.10 -19.40
C ALA A 324 16.61 52.29 -19.41
N ASP A 325 15.48 52.15 -18.73
CA ASP A 325 14.49 53.22 -18.58
C ASP A 325 15.08 54.39 -17.80
N ASN A 326 15.74 54.12 -16.66
CA ASN A 326 16.46 55.13 -15.85
C ASN A 326 17.57 55.84 -16.66
N LEU A 327 18.32 55.10 -17.49
CA LEU A 327 19.33 55.68 -18.37
C LEU A 327 18.70 56.58 -19.44
N SER A 328 17.57 56.15 -20.01
CA SER A 328 16.84 56.94 -21.01
C SER A 328 16.30 58.24 -20.41
N GLU A 329 15.76 58.20 -19.18
CA GLU A 329 15.23 59.35 -18.47
C GLU A 329 16.34 60.34 -18.08
N ALA A 330 17.50 59.83 -17.65
CA ALA A 330 18.68 60.65 -17.39
C ALA A 330 19.20 61.35 -18.67
N MET A 331 19.15 60.67 -19.82
CA MET A 331 19.55 61.22 -21.12
C MET A 331 18.56 62.29 -21.62
N THR A 332 17.25 62.12 -21.39
CA THR A 332 16.25 63.13 -21.77
C THR A 332 16.33 64.38 -20.91
N ASN A 333 16.58 64.24 -19.60
CA ASN A 333 16.70 65.38 -18.69
C ASN A 333 17.94 66.24 -18.99
N HIS A 334 19.01 65.65 -19.54
CA HIS A 334 20.21 66.40 -19.94
C HIS A 334 20.05 67.22 -21.23
N LYS A 335 19.14 66.86 -22.13
CA LYS A 335 18.95 67.54 -23.43
C LYS A 335 18.36 68.95 -23.30
N ASN A 336 17.80 69.31 -22.15
CA ASN A 336 17.18 70.62 -21.90
C ASN A 336 18.09 71.63 -21.14
N GLY A 337 19.32 71.24 -20.74
CA GLY A 337 20.25 72.11 -20.00
C GLY A 337 21.44 72.58 -20.85
N ASN A 338 21.54 73.88 -21.13
CA ASN A 338 22.44 74.50 -22.13
C ASN A 338 23.93 74.66 -21.70
N ASN A 339 24.51 73.73 -20.94
CA ASN A 339 25.93 73.77 -20.50
C ASN A 339 26.64 72.42 -20.76
N GLY A 340 27.18 72.23 -21.96
CA GLY A 340 27.51 70.92 -22.53
C GLY A 340 28.87 70.27 -22.22
N GLN A 341 29.85 70.97 -21.62
CA GLN A 341 31.23 70.42 -21.56
C GLN A 341 31.64 69.74 -20.24
N LEU A 342 31.15 70.19 -19.07
CA LEU A 342 31.45 69.53 -17.78
C LEU A 342 30.64 68.25 -17.53
N SER A 343 29.55 68.03 -18.27
CA SER A 343 28.65 66.88 -18.10
C SER A 343 29.25 65.53 -18.55
N THR A 344 30.08 65.52 -19.61
CA THR A 344 30.57 64.27 -20.21
C THR A 344 31.52 63.49 -19.29
N HIS A 345 32.32 64.18 -18.48
CA HIS A 345 33.23 63.52 -17.54
C HIS A 345 32.47 62.88 -16.38
N ALA A 346 31.44 63.56 -15.85
CA ALA A 346 30.57 63.02 -14.81
C ALA A 346 29.77 61.80 -15.30
N ILE A 347 29.32 61.81 -16.55
CA ILE A 347 28.63 60.66 -17.18
C ILE A 347 29.59 59.47 -17.32
N LYS A 348 30.83 59.68 -17.82
CA LYS A 348 31.84 58.62 -17.91
C LYS A 348 32.18 58.02 -16.54
N GLN A 349 32.34 58.86 -15.52
CA GLN A 349 32.64 58.40 -14.17
C GLN A 349 31.48 57.61 -13.56
N ARG A 350 30.23 58.01 -13.81
CA ARG A 350 29.04 57.23 -13.39
C ARG A 350 28.98 55.88 -14.10
N TYR A 351 29.24 55.85 -15.40
CA TYR A 351 29.23 54.60 -16.17
C TYR A 351 30.34 53.65 -15.73
N GLN A 352 31.55 54.17 -15.46
CA GLN A 352 32.64 53.37 -14.93
C GLN A 352 32.31 52.82 -13.54
N LYS A 353 31.72 53.64 -12.65
CA LYS A 353 31.26 53.17 -11.34
C LYS A 353 30.18 52.08 -11.46
N GLN A 354 29.25 52.21 -12.41
CA GLN A 354 28.23 51.17 -12.68
C GLN A 354 28.88 49.85 -13.13
N LEU A 355 29.91 49.90 -13.96
CA LEU A 355 30.64 48.70 -14.37
C LEU A 355 31.40 48.07 -13.20
N GLU A 356 32.03 48.87 -12.34
CA GLU A 356 32.70 48.40 -11.13
C GLU A 356 31.72 47.77 -10.12
N ASP A 357 30.58 48.42 -9.88
CA ASP A 357 29.51 47.89 -9.02
C ASP A 357 28.93 46.59 -9.58
N GLN A 358 28.76 46.50 -10.91
CA GLN A 358 28.29 45.30 -11.58
C GLN A 358 29.32 44.16 -11.53
N ALA A 359 30.61 44.46 -11.71
CA ALA A 359 31.68 43.48 -11.57
C ALA A 359 31.75 42.92 -10.14
N LYS A 360 31.67 43.82 -9.13
CA LYS A 360 31.66 43.44 -7.72
C LYS A 360 30.43 42.59 -7.37
N PHE A 361 29.26 42.92 -7.89
CA PHE A 361 28.06 42.10 -7.70
C PHE A 361 28.22 40.68 -8.26
N TYR A 362 28.83 40.53 -9.44
CA TYR A 362 29.11 39.19 -10.00
C TYR A 362 30.17 38.43 -9.22
N GLU A 363 31.19 39.11 -8.70
CA GLU A 363 32.20 38.51 -7.83
C GLU A 363 31.59 37.99 -6.51
N ASP A 364 30.71 38.78 -5.89
CA ASP A 364 29.97 38.37 -4.69
C ASP A 364 29.02 37.19 -4.96
N ASP A 365 28.33 37.17 -6.11
CA ASP A 365 27.45 36.05 -6.49
C ASP A 365 28.26 34.78 -6.79
N LEU A 366 29.39 34.89 -7.49
CA LEU A 366 30.31 33.76 -7.70
C LEU A 366 30.88 33.22 -6.39
N SER A 367 31.24 34.10 -5.45
CA SER A 367 31.70 33.71 -4.12
C SER A 367 30.61 32.97 -3.33
N LYS A 368 29.37 33.46 -3.36
CA LYS A 368 28.21 32.77 -2.76
C LYS A 368 27.96 31.41 -3.42
N GLN A 369 28.01 31.32 -4.75
CA GLN A 369 27.84 30.05 -5.46
C GLN A 369 28.96 29.06 -5.12
N ASN A 370 30.21 29.51 -5.03
CA ASN A 370 31.34 28.67 -4.63
C ASN A 370 31.19 28.14 -3.19
N SER A 371 30.75 28.98 -2.24
CA SER A 371 30.51 28.53 -0.86
C SER A 371 29.38 27.50 -0.77
N LEU A 372 28.31 27.66 -1.55
CA LEU A 372 27.23 26.68 -1.66
C LEU A 372 27.71 25.37 -2.30
N LEU A 373 28.54 25.44 -3.34
CA LEU A 373 29.12 24.28 -4.00
C LEU A 373 30.06 23.53 -3.06
N GLN A 374 30.88 24.24 -2.28
CA GLN A 374 31.75 23.66 -1.26
C GLN A 374 30.93 22.95 -0.17
N ARG A 375 29.87 23.58 0.35
CA ARG A 375 28.98 22.96 1.35
C ARG A 375 28.28 21.71 0.81
N ASN A 376 27.78 21.76 -0.43
CA ASN A 376 27.17 20.59 -1.08
C ASN A 376 28.19 19.48 -1.33
N THR A 377 29.44 19.82 -1.67
CA THR A 377 30.52 18.85 -1.86
C THR A 377 30.84 18.14 -0.54
N GLN A 378 30.94 18.88 0.57
CA GLN A 378 31.13 18.31 1.91
C GLN A 378 29.96 17.40 2.32
N MET A 379 28.71 17.84 2.08
CA MET A 379 27.53 17.03 2.36
C MET A 379 27.49 15.74 1.53
N HIS A 380 27.87 15.81 0.24
CA HIS A 380 27.98 14.63 -0.61
C HIS A 380 29.09 13.69 -0.14
N GLN A 381 30.23 14.20 0.30
CA GLN A 381 31.30 13.38 0.88
C GLN A 381 30.83 12.66 2.15
N HIS A 382 30.11 13.35 3.03
CA HIS A 382 29.51 12.77 4.23
C HIS A 382 28.47 11.70 3.89
N LEU A 383 27.54 11.97 2.96
CA LEU A 383 26.57 10.95 2.54
C LEU A 383 27.26 9.73 1.92
N LYS A 384 28.34 9.95 1.17
CA LYS A 384 29.13 8.86 0.59
C LYS A 384 29.82 8.02 1.67
N SER A 385 30.38 8.62 2.73
CA SER A 385 30.96 7.86 3.85
C SER A 385 29.90 7.06 4.59
N THR A 386 28.74 7.65 4.91
CA THR A 386 27.63 6.92 5.56
C THR A 386 27.10 5.78 4.69
N CYS A 387 26.98 5.96 3.37
CA CYS A 387 26.61 4.87 2.47
C CYS A 387 27.64 3.73 2.49
N ASN A 388 28.94 4.04 2.52
CA ASN A 388 29.98 3.02 2.61
C ASN A 388 29.95 2.27 3.95
N GLU A 389 29.68 2.98 5.06
CA GLU A 389 29.49 2.37 6.39
C GLU A 389 28.30 1.40 6.39
N LEU A 390 27.14 1.82 5.87
CA LEU A 390 25.96 0.95 5.77
C LEU A 390 26.19 -0.26 4.84
N VAL A 391 26.96 -0.10 3.77
CA VAL A 391 27.36 -1.23 2.91
C VAL A 391 28.28 -2.19 3.64
N SER A 392 29.19 -1.70 4.48
CA SER A 392 30.04 -2.55 5.33
C SER A 392 29.20 -3.29 6.37
N GLU A 393 28.31 -2.61 7.09
CA GLU A 393 27.41 -3.21 8.09
C GLU A 393 26.51 -4.28 7.46
N LYS A 394 25.94 -4.01 6.28
CA LYS A 394 25.18 -5.00 5.52
C LYS A 394 26.04 -6.23 5.21
N SER A 395 27.28 -6.04 4.74
CA SER A 395 28.17 -7.17 4.46
C SER A 395 28.51 -7.98 5.71
N GLU A 396 28.60 -7.36 6.88
CA GLU A 396 28.82 -8.06 8.16
C GLU A 396 27.58 -8.87 8.58
N LEU A 397 26.38 -8.29 8.43
CA LEU A 397 25.12 -8.99 8.68
C LEU A 397 24.93 -10.18 7.73
N ASP A 398 25.25 -10.03 6.45
CA ASP A 398 25.17 -11.13 5.48
C ASP A 398 26.11 -12.28 5.86
N LYS A 399 27.33 -11.98 6.35
CA LYS A 399 28.26 -13.00 6.88
C LYS A 399 27.70 -13.68 8.12
N LEU A 400 27.12 -12.93 9.05
CA LEU A 400 26.51 -13.47 10.28
C LEU A 400 25.34 -14.41 9.95
N VAL A 401 24.49 -14.02 9.00
CA VAL A 401 23.38 -14.86 8.50
C VAL A 401 23.92 -16.14 7.88
N GLN A 402 24.97 -16.05 7.05
CA GLN A 402 25.61 -17.22 6.44
C GLN A 402 26.20 -18.17 7.49
N ASP A 403 26.87 -17.65 8.52
CA ASP A 403 27.43 -18.45 9.61
C ASP A 403 26.34 -19.12 10.45
N LYS A 404 25.23 -18.41 10.71
CA LYS A 404 24.06 -18.99 11.40
C LYS A 404 23.36 -20.06 10.57
N SER A 405 23.24 -19.88 9.25
CA SER A 405 22.73 -20.91 8.36
C SER A 405 23.58 -22.18 8.42
N ARG A 406 24.91 -22.04 8.36
CA ARG A 406 25.84 -23.17 8.51
C ARG A 406 25.70 -23.86 9.87
N GLN A 407 25.47 -23.10 10.93
CA GLN A 407 25.26 -23.65 12.27
C GLN A 407 23.96 -24.47 12.35
N ILE A 408 22.89 -24.01 11.70
CA ILE A 408 21.62 -24.76 11.61
C ILE A 408 21.83 -26.04 10.80
N ASP A 409 22.49 -25.98 9.65
CA ASP A 409 22.79 -27.16 8.84
C ASP A 409 23.62 -28.21 9.62
N GLN A 410 24.59 -27.76 10.43
CA GLN A 410 25.34 -28.64 11.33
C GLN A 410 24.44 -29.32 12.37
N GLN A 411 23.52 -28.56 12.98
CA GLN A 411 22.56 -29.10 13.95
C GLN A 411 21.59 -30.09 13.31
N ASP A 412 21.09 -29.82 12.10
CA ASP A 412 20.19 -30.72 11.38
C ASP A 412 20.88 -32.03 10.97
N ASN A 413 22.17 -31.97 10.62
CA ASN A 413 22.99 -33.16 10.39
C ASN A 413 23.18 -33.98 11.68
N GLU A 414 23.41 -33.33 12.82
CA GLU A 414 23.51 -33.99 14.13
C GLU A 414 22.18 -34.64 14.55
N ILE A 415 21.07 -33.94 14.36
CA ILE A 415 19.72 -34.46 14.59
C ILE A 415 19.44 -35.68 13.70
N SER A 416 19.81 -35.60 12.42
CA SER A 416 19.64 -36.70 11.47
C SER A 416 20.46 -37.93 11.87
N ARG A 417 21.70 -37.72 12.33
CA ARG A 417 22.56 -38.79 12.86
C ARG A 417 21.94 -39.44 14.11
N LEU A 418 21.54 -38.64 15.10
CA LEU A 418 20.91 -39.13 16.34
C LEU A 418 19.60 -39.87 16.05
N ASN A 419 18.80 -39.40 15.08
CA ASN A 419 17.59 -40.11 14.64
C ASN A 419 17.90 -41.47 14.00
N HIS A 420 19.03 -41.57 13.29
CA HIS A 420 19.49 -42.85 12.72
C HIS A 420 19.94 -43.81 13.83
N GLU A 421 20.71 -43.32 14.80
CA GLU A 421 21.12 -44.09 16.00
C GLU A 421 19.88 -44.56 16.79
N LEU A 422 18.87 -43.71 17.00
CA LEU A 422 17.61 -44.08 17.66
C LEU A 422 16.81 -45.12 16.86
N ARG A 423 16.79 -45.04 15.52
CA ARG A 423 16.16 -46.07 14.68
C ARG A 423 16.87 -47.42 14.80
N ASN A 424 18.19 -47.42 14.86
CA ASN A 424 18.98 -48.64 15.06
C ASN A 424 18.73 -49.27 16.44
N LEU A 425 18.59 -48.45 17.49
CA LEU A 425 18.22 -48.91 18.83
C LEU A 425 16.77 -49.42 18.93
N ARG A 426 15.84 -48.84 18.16
CA ARG A 426 14.43 -49.24 18.15
C ARG A 426 14.18 -50.55 17.41
N ASN A 427 15.05 -50.89 16.44
CA ASN A 427 15.02 -52.14 15.70
C ASN A 427 16.30 -52.95 15.96
N PRO A 428 16.53 -53.45 17.19
CA PRO A 428 17.65 -54.33 17.43
C PRO A 428 17.48 -55.56 16.53
N PRO A 429 18.51 -56.01 15.80
CA PRO A 429 18.42 -57.25 15.05
C PRO A 429 18.04 -58.36 16.01
N SER A 430 16.93 -59.03 15.70
CA SER A 430 16.34 -60.09 16.49
C SER A 430 17.27 -61.29 16.55
N GLN A 431 18.25 -61.24 17.44
CA GLN A 431 18.96 -62.41 17.94
C GLN A 431 18.51 -62.65 19.39
N GLN A 432 18.11 -63.90 19.59
CA GLN A 432 17.52 -64.48 20.79
C GLN A 432 18.36 -64.20 22.04
N SER A 433 17.72 -63.76 23.11
CA SER A 433 18.14 -64.16 24.45
C SER A 433 17.02 -63.98 25.46
N ALA A 434 16.66 -65.11 26.05
CA ALA A 434 15.78 -65.24 27.18
C ALA A 434 16.35 -64.54 28.44
N ILE A 435 15.43 -63.94 29.20
CA ILE A 435 15.31 -63.98 30.67
C ILE A 435 16.63 -63.96 31.46
N ASN A 436 16.95 -62.81 32.06
CA ASN A 436 17.46 -62.73 33.44
C ASN A 436 17.20 -61.34 34.03
N ASN A 437 16.46 -61.32 35.14
CA ASN A 437 16.17 -60.12 35.92
C ASN A 437 17.35 -59.84 36.86
N ASP A 438 18.33 -59.07 36.39
CA ASP A 438 19.42 -58.58 37.23
C ASP A 438 19.09 -57.21 37.86
N PRO A 439 19.23 -57.04 39.20
CA PRO A 439 18.95 -55.80 39.91
C PRO A 439 19.99 -54.68 39.68
N ILE A 440 21.00 -54.92 38.84
CA ILE A 440 22.05 -53.95 38.47
C ILE A 440 21.52 -52.87 37.50
N ASN A 441 20.39 -53.11 36.82
CA ASN A 441 19.85 -52.20 35.81
C ASN A 441 19.22 -50.91 36.41
N ILE A 442 18.89 -50.90 37.70
CA ILE A 442 18.21 -49.75 38.32
C ILE A 442 19.13 -48.53 38.43
N GLN A 443 20.42 -48.71 38.75
CA GLN A 443 21.37 -47.60 38.82
C GLN A 443 21.63 -46.96 37.46
N PHE A 444 21.72 -47.77 36.40
CA PHE A 444 21.90 -47.27 35.03
C PHE A 444 20.68 -46.44 34.59
N ILE A 445 19.47 -46.93 34.86
CA ILE A 445 18.22 -46.21 34.56
C ILE A 445 18.18 -44.88 35.33
N GLU A 446 18.63 -44.85 36.57
CA GLU A 446 18.61 -43.63 37.40
C GLU A 446 19.63 -42.58 36.92
N GLU A 447 20.80 -43.02 36.45
CA GLU A 447 21.82 -42.17 35.85
C GLU A 447 21.40 -41.63 34.48
N GLU A 448 20.77 -42.46 33.65
CA GLU A 448 20.20 -42.05 32.36
C GLU A 448 19.05 -41.03 32.56
N LYS A 449 18.21 -41.23 33.58
CA LYS A 449 17.15 -40.27 33.96
C LYS A 449 17.73 -38.93 34.42
N ARG A 450 18.88 -38.94 35.10
CA ARG A 450 19.61 -37.72 35.50
C ARG A 450 20.16 -36.99 34.27
N ARG A 451 20.73 -37.73 33.31
CA ARG A 451 21.25 -37.17 32.05
C ARG A 451 20.14 -36.55 31.21
N LEU A 452 19.00 -37.23 31.05
CA LEU A 452 17.81 -36.71 30.37
C LEU A 452 17.26 -35.44 31.03
N LYS A 453 17.21 -35.38 32.36
CA LYS A 453 16.83 -34.15 33.08
C LYS A 453 17.79 -32.99 32.79
N GLN A 454 19.10 -33.26 32.73
CA GLN A 454 20.10 -32.25 32.46
C GLN A 454 20.01 -31.73 31.01
N ASP A 455 19.79 -32.63 30.05
CA ASP A 455 19.58 -32.27 28.65
C ASP A 455 18.28 -31.50 28.43
N PHE A 456 17.21 -31.86 29.16
CA PHE A 456 15.97 -31.10 29.16
C PHE A 456 16.19 -29.68 29.70
N GLY A 457 16.90 -29.53 30.83
CA GLY A 457 17.23 -28.22 31.39
C GLY A 457 18.09 -27.36 30.46
N LYS A 458 19.04 -27.95 29.72
CA LYS A 458 19.82 -27.23 28.70
C LYS A 458 18.94 -26.79 27.53
N ARG A 459 18.03 -27.64 27.07
CA ARG A 459 17.10 -27.30 25.98
C ARG A 459 16.14 -26.19 26.41
N GLU A 460 15.60 -26.27 27.62
CA GLU A 460 14.74 -25.26 28.20
C GLU A 460 15.47 -23.91 28.34
N SER A 461 16.72 -23.92 28.83
CA SER A 461 17.55 -22.72 28.92
C SER A 461 17.87 -22.09 27.56
N ARG A 462 18.11 -22.89 26.52
CA ARG A 462 18.28 -22.39 25.14
C ARG A 462 16.99 -21.79 24.60
N TRP A 463 15.85 -22.42 24.88
CA TRP A 463 14.55 -21.94 24.45
C TRP A 463 14.18 -20.62 25.13
N THR A 464 14.41 -20.49 26.44
CA THR A 464 14.16 -19.23 27.17
C THR A 464 15.08 -18.14 26.66
N SER A 465 16.38 -18.41 26.47
CA SER A 465 17.32 -17.44 25.89
C SER A 465 16.95 -17.02 24.47
N HIS A 466 16.48 -17.95 23.63
CA HIS A 466 15.99 -17.61 22.30
C HIS A 466 14.71 -16.76 22.36
N THR A 467 13.80 -17.06 23.29
CA THR A 467 12.57 -16.31 23.50
C THR A 467 12.87 -14.88 23.94
N THR A 468 13.78 -14.69 24.90
CA THR A 468 14.19 -13.34 25.34
C THR A 468 14.85 -12.54 24.22
N VAL A 469 15.68 -13.17 23.37
CA VAL A 469 16.28 -12.47 22.21
C VAL A 469 15.22 -12.07 21.17
N MET A 470 14.18 -12.87 20.98
CA MET A 470 13.07 -12.51 20.09
C MET A 470 12.22 -11.38 20.68
N GLU A 471 11.96 -11.41 21.98
CA GLU A 471 11.29 -10.31 22.71
C GLU A 471 12.07 -9.00 22.55
N ASP A 472 13.39 -9.00 22.81
CA ASP A 472 14.24 -7.82 22.63
C ASP A 472 14.22 -7.29 21.18
N ARG A 473 14.16 -8.18 20.19
CA ARG A 473 14.05 -7.79 18.77
C ARG A 473 12.69 -7.18 18.44
N PHE A 474 11.61 -7.69 19.03
CA PHE A 474 10.29 -7.10 18.86
C PHE A 474 10.20 -5.73 19.52
N ASP A 475 10.80 -5.54 20.69
CA ASP A 475 10.87 -4.24 21.35
C ASP A 475 11.66 -3.22 20.52
N GLN A 476 12.81 -3.61 19.95
CA GLN A 476 13.57 -2.75 19.03
C GLN A 476 12.78 -2.40 17.76
N LEU A 477 12.02 -3.36 17.22
CA LEU A 477 11.18 -3.14 16.06
C LEU A 477 10.05 -2.15 16.38
N LEU A 478 9.41 -2.29 17.54
CA LEU A 478 8.39 -1.35 18.03
C LEU A 478 8.95 0.06 18.21
N ASP A 479 10.13 0.19 18.84
CA ASP A 479 10.84 1.47 18.97
C ASP A 479 11.13 2.13 17.62
N ASN A 480 11.50 1.33 16.61
CA ASN A 480 11.74 1.84 15.26
C ASN A 480 10.45 2.25 14.55
N PHE A 481 9.35 1.52 14.74
CA PHE A 481 8.02 1.91 14.25
C PHE A 481 7.54 3.20 14.90
N ASP A 482 7.77 3.39 16.19
CA ASP A 482 7.42 4.61 16.91
C ASP A 482 8.25 5.80 16.42
N LYS A 483 9.56 5.62 16.20
CA LYS A 483 10.42 6.66 15.58
C LYS A 483 9.95 7.03 14.18
N LEU A 484 9.61 6.03 13.35
CA LEU A 484 9.10 6.27 11.99
C LEU A 484 7.75 6.99 12.01
N THR A 485 6.86 6.61 12.93
CA THR A 485 5.55 7.24 13.12
C THR A 485 5.71 8.69 13.57
N ASN A 486 6.60 8.96 14.52
CA ASN A 486 6.92 10.31 14.98
C ASN A 486 7.51 11.17 13.86
N SER A 487 8.42 10.62 13.05
CA SER A 487 8.98 11.32 11.88
C SER A 487 7.89 11.64 10.84
N ALA A 488 6.98 10.70 10.56
CA ALA A 488 5.87 10.93 9.65
C ALA A 488 4.93 12.05 10.15
N ILE A 489 4.63 12.07 11.46
CA ILE A 489 3.83 13.14 12.09
C ILE A 489 4.53 14.50 11.98
N GLU A 490 5.86 14.54 12.17
CA GLU A 490 6.65 15.77 12.03
C GLU A 490 6.61 16.30 10.59
N PHE A 491 6.77 15.43 9.58
CA PHE A 491 6.64 15.81 8.17
C PHE A 491 5.25 16.37 7.84
N ASP A 492 4.19 15.76 8.35
CA ASP A 492 2.82 16.27 8.17
C ASP A 492 2.64 17.63 8.85
N SER A 493 3.24 17.84 10.04
CA SER A 493 3.24 19.15 10.70
C SER A 493 3.94 20.21 9.86
N HIS A 494 5.12 19.91 9.29
CA HIS A 494 5.82 20.82 8.40
C HIS A 494 5.02 21.13 7.14
N ARG A 495 4.43 20.11 6.53
CA ARG A 495 3.55 20.27 5.36
C ARG A 495 2.39 21.22 5.68
N MET A 496 1.70 21.04 6.81
CA MET A 496 0.62 21.95 7.22
C MET A 496 1.10 23.39 7.43
N ARG A 497 2.31 23.61 7.96
CA ARG A 497 2.89 24.95 8.11
C ARG A 497 3.17 25.59 6.74
N TYR A 498 3.69 24.83 5.78
CA TYR A 498 3.93 25.31 4.43
C TYR A 498 2.62 25.61 3.70
N ASP A 499 1.62 24.74 3.79
CA ASP A 499 0.28 24.97 3.22
C ASP A 499 -0.33 26.26 3.76
N LYS A 500 -0.25 26.49 5.08
CA LYS A 500 -0.71 27.74 5.71
C LYS A 500 0.08 28.96 5.24
N LYS A 501 1.40 28.83 5.06
CA LYS A 501 2.24 29.92 4.53
C LYS A 501 1.87 30.25 3.09
N ILE A 502 1.63 29.24 2.25
CA ILE A 502 1.17 29.39 0.87
C ILE A 502 -0.19 30.10 0.85
N GLU A 503 -1.13 29.68 1.69
CA GLU A 503 -2.44 30.32 1.79
C GLU A 503 -2.34 31.79 2.23
N ASN A 504 -1.50 32.10 3.21
CA ASN A 504 -1.23 33.49 3.62
C ASN A 504 -0.60 34.32 2.49
N LEU A 505 0.34 33.73 1.73
CA LEU A 505 0.94 34.42 0.58
C LEU A 505 -0.08 34.67 -0.52
N HIS A 506 -0.96 33.72 -0.82
CA HIS A 506 -2.06 33.91 -1.77
C HIS A 506 -3.04 34.99 -1.30
N GLN A 507 -3.39 35.02 -0.01
CA GLN A 507 -4.22 36.09 0.55
C GLN A 507 -3.54 37.46 0.43
N ASN A 508 -2.25 37.55 0.74
CA ASN A 508 -1.47 38.79 0.61
C ASN A 508 -1.38 39.25 -0.85
N ILE A 509 -1.16 38.33 -1.80
CA ILE A 509 -1.16 38.63 -3.23
C ILE A 509 -2.53 39.17 -3.65
N ASN A 510 -3.62 38.49 -3.27
CA ASN A 510 -4.97 38.94 -3.61
C ASN A 510 -5.29 40.33 -3.01
N ASN A 511 -4.84 40.60 -1.78
CA ASN A 511 -5.02 41.91 -1.16
C ASN A 511 -4.24 43.00 -1.90
N LEU A 512 -2.97 42.74 -2.24
CA LEU A 512 -2.14 43.68 -3.02
C LEU A 512 -2.69 43.90 -4.43
N GLU A 513 -3.22 42.85 -5.07
CA GLU A 513 -3.91 42.97 -6.35
C GLU A 513 -5.14 43.89 -6.22
N MET A 514 -5.96 43.71 -5.18
CA MET A 514 -7.12 44.56 -4.91
C MET A 514 -6.74 46.01 -4.62
N GLU A 515 -5.71 46.25 -3.81
CA GLU A 515 -5.17 47.60 -3.55
C GLU A 515 -4.64 48.26 -4.84
N LEU A 516 -3.97 47.49 -5.71
CA LEU A 516 -3.49 47.96 -7.00
C LEU A 516 -4.67 48.33 -7.92
N TYR A 517 -5.74 47.53 -7.93
CA TYR A 517 -6.96 47.85 -8.66
C TYR A 517 -7.62 49.13 -8.13
N ASP A 518 -7.72 49.29 -6.80
CA ASP A 518 -8.28 50.49 -6.18
C ASP A 518 -7.46 51.74 -6.51
N GLU A 519 -6.12 51.67 -6.45
CA GLU A 519 -5.25 52.78 -6.84
C GLU A 519 -5.31 53.08 -8.35
N LYS A 520 -5.41 52.06 -9.20
CA LYS A 520 -5.66 52.27 -10.64
C LYS A 520 -6.99 53.00 -10.86
N ILE A 521 -8.05 52.62 -10.14
CA ILE A 521 -9.35 53.30 -10.21
C ILE A 521 -9.26 54.73 -9.69
N LYS A 522 -8.57 54.97 -8.56
CA LYS A 522 -8.36 56.33 -8.02
C LYS A 522 -7.57 57.22 -8.97
N ARG A 523 -6.60 56.68 -9.72
CA ARG A 523 -5.83 57.45 -10.71
C ARG A 523 -6.64 57.81 -11.95
N ILE A 524 -7.67 57.04 -12.30
CA ILE A 524 -8.56 57.37 -13.43
C ILE A 524 -9.24 58.72 -13.11
N GLY A 525 -8.92 59.74 -13.91
CA GLY A 525 -9.42 61.11 -13.73
C GLY A 525 -8.47 62.09 -13.03
N TYR A 526 -7.37 61.65 -12.41
CA TYR A 526 -6.32 62.51 -11.86
C TYR A 526 -5.03 62.40 -12.70
N GLY A 527 -5.13 62.70 -13.99
CA GLY A 527 -3.97 62.70 -14.90
C GLY A 527 -2.88 63.64 -14.39
N THR A 528 -1.65 63.14 -14.27
CA THR A 528 -0.51 63.79 -13.59
C THR A 528 -0.02 65.10 -14.22
N ALA A 529 -0.58 65.55 -15.34
CA ALA A 529 -0.04 66.66 -16.12
C ALA A 529 -1.01 67.81 -16.42
N SER A 530 -2.30 67.71 -16.08
CA SER A 530 -3.26 68.79 -16.35
C SER A 530 -4.13 69.08 -15.13
N LYS A 531 -4.10 70.35 -14.67
CA LYS A 531 -5.00 70.88 -13.63
C LYS A 531 -6.44 71.09 -14.13
N GLU A 532 -6.70 70.83 -15.41
CA GLU A 532 -8.04 71.00 -15.97
C GLU A 532 -8.92 69.78 -15.62
N ALA A 533 -10.19 70.05 -15.32
CA ALA A 533 -11.15 69.01 -14.97
C ALA A 533 -11.19 67.93 -16.09
N PRO A 534 -11.12 66.64 -15.73
CA PRO A 534 -11.04 65.55 -16.71
C PRO A 534 -12.24 65.59 -17.65
N THR A 535 -11.97 65.73 -18.96
CA THR A 535 -13.02 65.69 -19.98
C THR A 535 -13.59 64.29 -20.10
N THR A 536 -14.90 64.18 -20.34
CA THR A 536 -15.62 62.90 -20.47
C THR A 536 -15.03 61.98 -21.55
N VAL A 537 -14.39 62.55 -22.57
CA VAL A 537 -13.69 61.82 -23.63
C VAL A 537 -12.42 61.15 -23.09
N SER A 538 -11.66 61.81 -22.22
CA SER A 538 -10.46 61.24 -21.59
C SER A 538 -10.80 60.07 -20.67
N LEU A 539 -11.82 60.22 -19.82
CA LEU A 539 -12.31 59.15 -18.94
C LEU A 539 -12.77 57.91 -19.73
N ARG A 540 -13.48 58.10 -20.85
CA ARG A 540 -13.88 56.99 -21.73
C ARG A 540 -12.67 56.28 -22.35
N LYS A 541 -11.62 57.02 -22.72
CA LYS A 541 -10.39 56.45 -23.27
C LYS A 541 -9.63 55.65 -22.21
N GLU A 542 -9.47 56.19 -21.00
CA GLU A 542 -8.83 55.50 -19.87
C GLU A 542 -9.61 54.26 -19.44
N PHE A 543 -10.94 54.34 -19.36
CA PHE A 543 -11.78 53.19 -19.05
C PHE A 543 -11.63 52.06 -20.08
N ARG A 544 -11.61 52.39 -21.39
CA ARG A 544 -11.36 51.40 -22.45
C ARG A 544 -9.99 50.76 -22.32
N LEU A 545 -8.96 51.54 -21.98
CA LEU A 545 -7.61 51.03 -21.73
C LEU A 545 -7.58 50.11 -20.51
N LEU A 546 -8.22 50.48 -19.40
CA LEU A 546 -8.34 49.63 -18.21
C LEU A 546 -9.02 48.30 -18.55
N VAL A 547 -10.16 48.33 -19.25
CA VAL A 547 -10.89 47.10 -19.65
C VAL A 547 -10.05 46.24 -20.58
N ALA A 548 -9.31 46.84 -21.52
CA ALA A 548 -8.39 46.12 -22.39
C ALA A 548 -7.24 45.47 -21.60
N ASP A 549 -6.68 46.17 -20.61
CA ASP A 549 -5.63 45.66 -19.72
C ASP A 549 -6.14 44.50 -18.86
N ILE A 550 -7.34 44.62 -18.27
CA ILE A 550 -8.00 43.54 -17.52
C ILE A 550 -8.21 42.31 -18.42
N LYS A 551 -8.74 42.51 -19.63
CA LYS A 551 -8.97 41.42 -20.58
C LYS A 551 -7.66 40.75 -20.99
N LYS A 552 -6.60 41.52 -21.24
CA LYS A 552 -5.27 41.00 -21.58
C LYS A 552 -4.67 40.20 -20.42
N THR A 553 -4.79 40.70 -19.19
CA THR A 553 -4.29 40.02 -17.99
C THR A 553 -5.05 38.71 -17.75
N HIS A 554 -6.37 38.71 -17.89
CA HIS A 554 -7.19 37.50 -17.78
C HIS A 554 -6.88 36.48 -18.87
N GLN A 555 -6.69 36.93 -20.12
CA GLN A 555 -6.26 36.05 -21.21
C GLN A 555 -4.91 35.41 -20.91
N HIS A 556 -3.95 36.20 -20.41
CA HIS A 556 -2.62 35.67 -20.08
C HIS A 556 -2.69 34.62 -18.96
N ARG A 557 -3.56 34.82 -17.97
CA ARG A 557 -3.83 33.84 -16.89
C ARG A 557 -4.42 32.54 -17.45
N MET A 558 -5.42 32.65 -18.34
CA MET A 558 -6.01 31.49 -19.01
C MET A 558 -4.98 30.72 -19.84
N ASP A 559 -4.10 31.43 -20.55
CA ASP A 559 -3.04 30.82 -21.34
C ASP A 559 -2.01 30.11 -20.43
N SER A 560 -1.63 30.71 -19.30
CA SER A 560 -0.73 30.06 -18.34
C SER A 560 -1.35 28.83 -17.68
N GLU A 561 -2.64 28.89 -17.32
CA GLU A 561 -3.36 27.73 -16.77
C GLU A 561 -3.47 26.61 -17.82
N ALA A 562 -3.71 26.95 -19.09
CA ALA A 562 -3.74 25.98 -20.18
C ALA A 562 -2.37 25.31 -20.41
N ASP A 563 -1.28 26.08 -20.33
CA ASP A 563 0.09 25.54 -20.46
C ASP A 563 0.48 24.67 -19.26
N GLU A 564 0.07 25.04 -18.04
CA GLU A 564 0.25 24.21 -16.85
C GLU A 564 -0.54 22.89 -16.96
N ILE A 565 -1.79 22.94 -17.44
CA ILE A 565 -2.59 21.73 -17.69
C ILE A 565 -1.91 20.83 -18.74
N ARG A 566 -1.38 21.40 -19.85
CA ARG A 566 -0.62 20.61 -20.84
C ARG A 566 0.62 19.97 -20.23
N ARG A 567 1.36 20.71 -19.40
CA ARG A 567 2.55 20.21 -18.71
C ARG A 567 2.19 19.05 -17.77
N LEU A 568 1.15 19.20 -16.96
CA LEU A 568 0.66 18.14 -16.07
C LEU A 568 0.15 16.91 -16.85
N GLN A 569 -0.50 17.11 -17.99
CA GLN A 569 -0.91 16.02 -18.88
C GLN A 569 0.31 15.26 -19.45
N MET A 570 1.35 15.96 -19.89
CA MET A 570 2.60 15.31 -20.33
C MET A 570 3.26 14.50 -19.21
N GLN A 571 3.32 15.05 -17.99
CA GLN A 571 3.86 14.33 -16.83
C GLN A 571 3.02 13.09 -16.48
N LEU A 572 1.69 13.19 -16.52
CA LEU A 572 0.81 12.03 -16.33
C LEU A 572 1.02 10.97 -17.41
N GLN A 573 1.20 11.37 -18.66
CA GLN A 573 1.49 10.45 -19.76
C GLN A 573 2.85 9.77 -19.57
N GLU A 574 3.88 10.50 -19.13
CA GLU A 574 5.20 9.95 -18.81
C GLU A 574 5.12 8.96 -17.64
N LEU A 575 4.36 9.27 -16.59
CA LEU A 575 4.09 8.35 -15.48
C LEU A 575 3.35 7.09 -15.95
N GLN A 576 2.37 7.21 -16.83
CA GLN A 576 1.70 6.04 -17.41
C GLN A 576 2.64 5.18 -18.27
N ASN A 577 3.51 5.82 -19.07
CA ASN A 577 4.49 5.14 -19.91
C ASN A 577 5.58 4.44 -19.07
N THR A 578 6.02 5.04 -17.97
CA THR A 578 6.99 4.40 -17.04
C THR A 578 6.34 3.25 -16.29
N ASN A 579 5.09 3.39 -15.84
CA ASN A 579 4.37 2.33 -15.15
C ASN A 579 4.14 1.11 -16.07
N THR A 580 3.72 1.33 -17.32
CA THR A 580 3.56 0.25 -18.32
C THR A 580 4.88 -0.45 -18.67
N LYS A 581 6.00 0.28 -18.75
CA LYS A 581 7.35 -0.32 -18.90
C LYS A 581 7.73 -1.16 -17.68
N SER A 582 7.43 -0.70 -16.47
CA SER A 582 7.66 -1.45 -15.23
C SER A 582 6.90 -2.78 -15.21
N TYR A 583 5.63 -2.77 -15.64
CA TYR A 583 4.84 -4.00 -15.79
C TYR A 583 5.42 -4.96 -16.83
N LYS A 584 5.89 -4.46 -17.98
CA LYS A 584 6.55 -5.30 -19.00
C LYS A 584 7.85 -5.92 -18.47
N TYR A 585 8.62 -5.19 -17.68
CA TYR A 585 9.87 -5.69 -17.09
C TYR A 585 9.60 -6.77 -16.03
N GLN A 586 8.60 -6.57 -15.18
CA GLN A 586 8.15 -7.59 -14.22
C GLN A 586 7.62 -8.84 -14.93
N HIS A 587 6.89 -8.68 -16.04
CA HIS A 587 6.41 -9.81 -16.83
C HIS A 587 7.54 -10.56 -17.54
N SER A 588 8.58 -9.86 -18.01
CA SER A 588 9.78 -10.47 -18.59
C SER A 588 10.66 -11.18 -17.56
N MET A 589 10.72 -10.70 -16.32
CA MET A 589 11.44 -11.38 -15.24
C MET A 589 10.70 -12.67 -14.82
N ALA A 590 9.37 -12.62 -14.78
CA ALA A 590 8.54 -13.78 -14.43
C ALA A 590 8.53 -14.89 -15.49
N THR A 591 8.96 -14.64 -16.73
CA THR A 591 9.09 -15.65 -17.79
C THR A 591 10.51 -16.23 -17.93
N GLN A 592 11.50 -15.70 -17.21
CA GLN A 592 12.88 -16.20 -17.22
C GLN A 592 13.24 -17.06 -16.00
N THR A 593 12.43 -17.05 -14.95
CA THR A 593 12.48 -17.98 -13.80
C THR A 593 11.44 -19.06 -13.98
#